data_AF-A0A8T5USV7-F1
#
_entry.id   AF-A0A8T5USV7-F1
#
_cell.length_a   1.000
_cell.length_b   1.000
_cell.length_c   1.000
_cell.angle_alpha   90.00
_cell.angle_beta   90.00
_cell.angle_gamma   90.00
#
_symmetry.space_group_name_H-M   'P 1'
#
loop_
_entity.id
_entity.type
_entity.pdbx_description
1 polymer ?
#
loop_
_entity_poly.entity_id
_entity_poly.type
_entity_poly.pdbx_seq_one_letter_code
_entity_poly.pdbx_strand_id
1 'polypeptide(L)'
;IELLKSNSRVVCGTNTIDSHYYYLLDQGNYDIFDEVYASTLMGISKPDPDFYWYILNKEGIKPENTVFVDDMEENIISAQKIGISSILFTDPDSLKTRLKN
;
A
#
# COMPACT_ATOMS: atom_id res chain seq x y z
N ILE A 1 8.30 -8.49 -2.43
CA ILE A 1 8.06 -8.05 -1.04
C ILE A 1 9.23 -8.46 -0.15
N GLU A 2 9.60 -9.73 -0.08
CA GLU A 2 10.74 -10.21 0.75
C GLU A 2 12.03 -9.42 0.54
N LEU A 3 12.39 -9.10 -0.71
CA LEU A 3 13.55 -8.26 -1.02
C LEU A 3 13.48 -6.87 -0.35
N LEU A 4 12.31 -6.25 -0.31
CA LEU A 4 12.11 -4.93 0.31
C LEU A 4 12.16 -5.01 1.83
N LYS A 5 11.64 -6.10 2.42
CA LYS A 5 11.63 -6.32 3.87
C LYS A 5 13.03 -6.38 4.49
N SER A 6 14.08 -6.59 3.68
CA SER A 6 15.46 -6.51 4.16
C SER A 6 15.89 -5.11 4.61
N ASN A 7 15.25 -4.04 4.09
CA ASN A 7 15.66 -2.64 4.34
C ASN A 7 14.48 -1.68 4.55
N SER A 8 13.24 -2.15 4.41
CA SER A 8 12.03 -1.34 4.55
C SER A 8 10.95 -2.12 5.27
N ARG A 9 10.11 -1.42 6.02
CA ARG A 9 8.83 -1.97 6.48
C ARG A 9 7.83 -1.97 5.32
N VAL A 10 7.14 -3.08 5.09
CA VAL A 10 6.25 -3.26 3.93
C VAL A 10 4.87 -3.66 4.41
N VAL A 11 3.90 -2.77 4.23
CA VAL A 11 2.50 -2.95 4.63
C VAL A 11 1.59 -3.05 3.41
N CYS A 12 0.41 -3.66 3.57
CA CYS A 12 -0.60 -3.76 2.52
C CYS A 12 -1.72 -2.74 2.76
N GLY A 13 -2.01 -1.89 1.77
CA GLY A 13 -3.19 -1.01 1.77
C GLY A 13 -4.15 -1.41 0.65
N THR A 14 -5.32 -1.98 0.99
CA THR A 14 -6.22 -2.59 0.01
C THR A 14 -7.67 -2.11 0.11
N ASN A 15 -8.27 -1.81 -1.04
CA ASN A 15 -9.71 -1.64 -1.15
C ASN A 15 -10.34 -3.04 -1.29
N THR A 16 -11.11 -3.47 -0.31
CA THR A 16 -11.72 -4.80 -0.28
C THR A 16 -13.02 -4.78 0.52
N ILE A 17 -13.76 -5.89 0.48
CA ILE A 17 -14.95 -6.15 1.29
C ILE A 17 -14.66 -7.25 2.32
N ASP A 18 -15.47 -7.34 3.37
CA ASP A 18 -15.28 -8.30 4.47
C ASP A 18 -15.03 -9.74 4.00
N SER A 19 -15.90 -10.28 3.13
CA SER A 19 -15.78 -11.66 2.68
C SER A 19 -14.47 -11.95 1.96
N HIS A 20 -14.01 -11.01 1.13
CA HIS A 20 -12.75 -11.15 0.41
C HIS A 20 -11.54 -10.97 1.33
N TYR A 21 -11.60 -10.01 2.26
CA TYR A 21 -10.56 -9.82 3.26
C TYR A 21 -10.37 -11.06 4.12
N TYR A 22 -11.45 -11.59 4.71
CA TYR A 22 -11.35 -12.77 5.59
C TYR A 22 -10.95 -14.03 4.84
N TYR A 23 -11.36 -14.19 3.58
CA TYR A 23 -10.88 -15.30 2.75
C TYR A 23 -9.36 -15.24 2.55
N LEU A 24 -8.81 -14.09 2.14
CA LEU A 24 -7.36 -13.96 1.94
C LEU A 24 -6.57 -14.06 3.25
N LEU A 25 -7.15 -13.60 4.35
CA LEU A 25 -6.57 -13.74 5.69
C LEU A 25 -6.47 -15.22 6.09
N ASP A 26 -7.54 -15.99 5.94
CA ASP A 26 -7.57 -17.43 6.26
C ASP A 26 -6.60 -18.25 5.40
N GLN A 27 -6.37 -17.83 4.16
CA GLN A 27 -5.41 -18.43 3.25
C GLN A 27 -3.95 -17.99 3.51
N GLY A 28 -3.70 -17.12 4.49
CA GLY A 28 -2.35 -16.61 4.81
C GLY A 28 -1.75 -15.70 3.73
N ASN A 29 -2.55 -15.21 2.77
CA ASN A 29 -2.05 -14.36 1.68
C ASN A 29 -1.47 -13.03 2.18
N TYR A 30 -1.85 -12.61 3.38
CA TYR A 30 -1.41 -11.38 4.00
C TYR A 30 -0.12 -11.53 4.84
N ASP A 31 0.32 -12.75 5.15
CA ASP A 31 1.43 -13.02 6.07
C ASP A 31 2.79 -12.48 5.59
N ILE A 32 2.91 -12.22 4.28
CA ILE A 32 4.12 -11.63 3.70
C ILE A 32 4.30 -10.16 4.09
N PHE A 33 3.22 -9.45 4.46
CA PHE A 33 3.25 -8.04 4.86
C PHE A 33 3.45 -7.89 6.36
N ASP A 34 3.98 -6.75 6.79
CA ASP A 34 4.18 -6.46 8.21
C ASP A 34 2.92 -5.93 8.91
N GLU A 35 1.93 -5.48 8.14
CA GLU A 35 0.60 -5.05 8.57
C GLU A 35 -0.35 -4.96 7.36
N VAL A 36 -1.67 -5.10 7.59
CA VAL A 36 -2.70 -4.94 6.55
C VAL A 36 -3.76 -3.93 6.95
N TYR A 37 -3.89 -2.91 6.10
CA TYR A 37 -4.84 -1.83 6.16
C TYR A 37 -5.93 -2.04 5.10
N ALA A 38 -7.01 -2.72 5.50
CA ALA A 38 -8.14 -3.01 4.63
C ALA A 38 -9.23 -1.93 4.75
N SER A 39 -9.71 -1.42 3.61
CA SER A 39 -10.72 -0.36 3.58
C SER A 39 -12.00 -0.72 4.32
N THR A 40 -12.42 -1.99 4.25
CA THR A 40 -13.62 -2.51 4.94
C THR A 40 -13.53 -2.37 6.46
N LEU A 41 -12.32 -2.50 7.02
CA LEU A 41 -12.08 -2.35 8.46
C LEU A 41 -11.86 -0.89 8.86
N MET A 42 -11.26 -0.08 7.99
CA MET A 42 -10.95 1.32 8.24
C MET A 42 -12.14 2.26 8.02
N GLY A 43 -13.11 1.86 7.19
CA GLY A 43 -14.25 2.69 6.79
C GLY A 43 -13.90 3.78 5.77
N ILE A 44 -12.68 3.76 5.22
CA ILE A 44 -12.15 4.70 4.23
C ILE A 44 -11.39 3.90 3.16
N SER A 45 -11.41 4.39 1.92
CA SER A 45 -10.85 3.68 0.76
C SER A 45 -10.10 4.63 -0.16
N LYS A 46 -9.12 4.10 -0.91
CA LYS A 46 -8.53 4.82 -2.03
C LYS A 46 -9.62 5.16 -3.08
N PRO A 47 -9.51 6.27 -3.83
CA PRO A 47 -8.42 7.24 -3.83
C PRO A 47 -8.59 8.37 -2.80
N ASP A 48 -9.40 8.21 -1.76
CA ASP A 48 -9.56 9.26 -0.73
C ASP A 48 -8.21 9.54 -0.01
N PRO A 49 -7.73 10.79 0.05
CA PRO A 49 -6.52 11.17 0.79
C PRO A 49 -6.48 10.66 2.24
N ASP A 50 -7.63 10.56 2.91
CA ASP A 50 -7.72 10.12 4.30
C ASP A 50 -7.26 8.66 4.47
N PHE A 51 -7.40 7.82 3.43
CA PHE A 51 -6.89 6.46 3.42
C PHE A 51 -5.38 6.43 3.69
N TYR A 52 -4.64 7.28 2.97
CA TYR A 52 -3.19 7.32 3.08
C TYR A 52 -2.75 7.98 4.39
N TRP A 53 -3.41 9.07 4.81
CA TRP A 53 -3.10 9.71 6.09
C TRP A 53 -3.33 8.78 7.27
N TYR A 54 -4.40 7.96 7.24
CA TYR A 54 -4.63 6.96 8.27
C TYR A 54 -3.44 6.01 8.41
N ILE A 55 -2.97 5.45 7.29
CA ILE A 55 -1.85 4.50 7.27
C ILE A 55 -0.57 5.18 7.74
N LEU A 56 -0.22 6.35 7.19
CA LEU A 56 0.96 7.11 7.60
C LEU A 56 0.97 7.42 9.11
N ASN A 57 -0.18 7.80 9.66
CA ASN A 57 -0.33 8.08 11.09
C ASN A 57 -0.18 6.82 11.96
N LYS A 58 -0.72 5.68 11.52
CA LYS A 58 -0.56 4.40 12.21
C LYS A 58 0.89 3.89 12.18
N GLU A 59 1.56 4.11 11.07
CA GLU A 59 2.96 3.75 10.85
C GLU A 59 3.95 4.75 11.46
N GLY A 60 3.49 5.93 11.87
CA GLY A 60 4.34 6.99 12.43
C GLY A 60 5.37 7.52 11.43
N ILE A 61 5.08 7.42 10.13
CA ILE A 61 6.00 7.77 9.04
C ILE A 61 5.50 8.98 8.25
N LYS A 62 6.43 9.77 7.73
CA LYS A 62 6.11 10.93 6.90
C LYS A 62 5.86 10.53 5.44
N PRO A 63 5.04 11.28 4.69
CA PRO A 63 4.83 11.04 3.26
C PRO A 63 6.13 10.95 2.47
N GLU A 64 7.09 11.85 2.70
CA GLU A 64 8.35 11.89 1.96
C GLU A 64 9.25 10.66 2.17
N ASN A 65 9.01 9.88 3.23
CA ASN A 65 9.75 8.67 3.55
C ASN A 65 8.98 7.39 3.15
N THR A 66 7.95 7.54 2.31
CA THR A 66 7.05 6.45 1.93
C THR A 66 7.02 6.30 0.41
N VAL A 67 7.01 5.05 -0.06
CA VAL A 67 6.75 4.70 -1.46
C VAL A 67 5.43 3.93 -1.53
N PHE A 68 4.52 4.40 -2.39
CA PHE A 68 3.24 3.73 -2.66
C PHE A 68 3.27 3.09 -4.06
N VAL A 69 2.73 1.87 -4.16
CA VAL A 69 2.69 1.10 -5.40
C VAL A 69 1.25 0.60 -5.58
N ASP A 70 0.66 0.91 -6.74
CA ASP A 70 -0.74 0.57 -7.06
C ASP A 70 -0.90 0.54 -8.58
N ASP A 71 -1.87 -0.23 -9.08
CA ASP A 71 -2.14 -0.38 -10.51
C ASP A 71 -3.16 0.63 -11.05
N MET A 72 -3.81 1.42 -10.18
CA MET A 72 -4.77 2.45 -10.58
C MET A 72 -4.16 3.86 -10.56
N GLU A 73 -4.19 4.54 -11.70
CA GLU A 73 -3.63 5.90 -11.85
C GLU A 73 -4.26 6.91 -10.88
N GLU A 74 -5.56 6.81 -10.60
CA GLU A 74 -6.24 7.69 -9.64
C GLU A 74 -5.68 7.58 -8.22
N ASN A 75 -5.31 6.36 -7.79
CA ASN A 75 -4.70 6.11 -6.48
C ASN A 75 -3.28 6.69 -6.42
N ILE A 76 -2.53 6.58 -7.52
CA ILE A 76 -1.19 7.17 -7.65
C ILE A 76 -1.26 8.69 -7.54
N ILE A 77 -2.18 9.32 -8.29
CA ILE A 77 -2.34 10.78 -8.28
C ILE A 77 -2.75 11.27 -6.88
N SER A 78 -3.63 10.55 -6.18
CA SER A 78 -4.06 10.94 -4.83
C SER A 78 -2.91 10.86 -3.81
N ALA A 79 -2.16 9.76 -3.81
CA ALA A 79 -0.99 9.60 -2.95
C ALA A 79 0.08 10.69 -3.20
N GLN A 80 0.34 11.02 -4.47
CA GLN A 80 1.29 12.08 -4.83
C GLN A 80 0.86 13.46 -4.32
N LYS A 81 -0.45 13.77 -4.34
CA LYS A 81 -0.98 15.06 -3.87
C LYS A 81 -0.68 15.33 -2.40
N ILE A 82 -0.51 14.29 -1.59
CA ILE A 82 -0.16 14.41 -0.17
C ILE A 82 1.35 14.21 0.10
N GLY A 83 2.16 14.08 -0.95
CA GLY A 83 3.62 14.01 -0.85
C GLY A 83 4.22 12.60 -0.81
N ILE A 84 3.43 11.55 -1.08
CA ILE A 84 3.96 10.18 -1.15
C ILE A 84 4.58 9.92 -2.53
N SER A 85 5.83 9.44 -2.55
CA SER A 85 6.45 8.94 -3.77
C SER A 85 5.65 7.74 -4.27
N SER A 86 5.18 7.76 -5.53
CA SER A 86 4.21 6.76 -5.99
C SER A 86 4.61 6.18 -7.34
N ILE A 87 4.47 4.85 -7.47
CA ILE A 87 4.80 4.08 -8.67
C ILE A 87 3.55 3.38 -9.17
N LEU A 88 3.10 3.74 -10.38
CA LEU A 88 2.09 2.98 -11.11
C LEU A 88 2.66 1.59 -11.44
N PHE A 89 2.03 0.55 -10.92
CA PHE A 89 2.39 -0.83 -11.17
C PHE A 89 1.89 -1.28 -12.55
N THR A 90 2.78 -1.86 -13.34
CA THR A 90 2.45 -2.49 -14.63
C THR A 90 2.84 -3.96 -14.63
N ASP A 91 4.07 -4.23 -14.20
CA ASP A 91 4.66 -5.57 -14.16
C ASP A 91 5.80 -5.64 -13.14
N PRO A 92 6.18 -6.84 -12.68
CA PRO A 92 7.22 -7.01 -11.67
C PRO A 92 8.61 -6.52 -12.06
N ASP A 93 9.00 -6.57 -13.34
CA ASP A 93 10.36 -6.23 -13.76
C ASP A 93 10.55 -4.72 -13.89
N SER A 94 9.53 -4.03 -14.40
CA SER A 94 9.44 -2.56 -14.36
C SER A 94 9.46 -2.03 -12.93
N LEU A 95 8.71 -2.66 -12.02
CA LEU A 95 8.70 -2.26 -10.61
C LEU A 95 10.08 -2.42 -9.96
N LYS A 96 10.75 -3.57 -10.15
CA LYS A 96 12.11 -3.80 -9.63
C LYS A 96 13.10 -2.75 -10.13
N THR A 97 12.97 -2.33 -11.40
CA THR A 97 13.86 -1.31 -11.98
C THR A 97 13.63 0.05 -11.33
N ARG A 98 12.36 0.43 -11.11
CA ARG A 98 12.01 1.71 -10.47
C ARG A 98 12.39 1.78 -9.00
N LEU A 99 12.38 0.66 -8.28
CA LEU A 99 12.72 0.61 -6.85
C LEU A 99 14.24 0.58 -6.58
N LYS A 100 15.09 0.38 -7.60
CA LYS A 100 16.56 0.36 -7.47
C LYS A 100 17.22 1.73 -7.70
N ASN A 101 16.49 2.67 -8.28
CA ASN A 101 16.94 4.03 -8.58
C ASN A 101 16.49 4.98 -7.47
#